data_AF-A0A848U2V6-F1
#
_entry.id   AF-A0A848U2V6-F1
#
_cell.length_a   1.000
_cell.length_b   1.000
_cell.length_c   1.000
_cell.angle_alpha   90.00
_cell.angle_beta   90.00
_cell.angle_gamma   90.00
#
_symmetry.space_group_name_H-M   'P 1'
#
loop_
_entity.id
_entity.type
_entity.pdbx_description
1 polymer ?
#
loop_
_entity_poly.entity_id
_entity_poly.type
_entity_poly.pdbx_seq_one_letter_code
_entity_poly.pdbx_strand_id
1 'polypeptide(L)' 'MNTDTPLYKAIMESMQSTFPELTQEELIQSSAGDGHWNSLAHLRLIMKLESTLGIKVPSDSFAHLTDLHAIAEFLERRAA' A
#
# COMPACT_ATOMS: atom_id res chain seq x y z
N MET A 1 -14.23 4.81 -6.28
CA MET A 1 -13.01 4.14 -6.77
C MET A 1 -13.42 2.78 -7.31
N ASN A 2 -13.05 2.40 -8.54
CA ASN A 2 -13.30 1.05 -9.05
C ASN A 2 -12.26 0.12 -8.39
N THR A 3 -12.67 -0.61 -7.35
CA THR A 3 -11.83 -1.59 -6.64
C THR A 3 -11.49 -2.84 -7.47
N ASP A 4 -11.88 -2.85 -8.75
CA ASP A 4 -11.67 -3.96 -9.68
C ASP A 4 -10.41 -3.84 -10.53
N THR A 5 -9.56 -2.84 -10.29
CA THR A 5 -8.28 -2.76 -10.99
C THR A 5 -7.33 -3.86 -10.47
N PRO A 6 -6.58 -4.54 -11.37
CA PRO A 6 -5.64 -5.59 -10.98
C PRO A 6 -4.55 -5.10 -10.02
N LEU A 7 -4.22 -3.80 -10.08
CA LEU A 7 -3.30 -3.16 -9.16
C LEU A 7 -3.85 -3.10 -7.72
N TYR A 8 -5.13 -2.76 -7.55
CA TYR A 8 -5.76 -2.73 -6.24
C TYR A 8 -5.78 -4.12 -5.59
N LYS A 9 -6.04 -5.17 -6.38
CA LYS A 9 -5.93 -6.57 -5.92
C LYS A 9 -4.51 -6.90 -5.46
N ALA A 10 -3.48 -6.54 -6.23
CA ALA A 10 -2.08 -6.79 -5.86
C ALA A 10 -1.64 -6.03 -4.59
N ILE A 11 -2.14 -4.80 -4.39
CA ILE A 11 -1.89 -4.03 -3.16
C ILE A 11 -2.55 -4.72 -1.97
N MET A 12 -3.82 -5.12 -2.09
CA MET A 12 -4.55 -5.81 -1.03
C MET A 12 -3.91 -7.16 -0.67
N GLU A 13 -3.49 -7.95 -1.65
CA GLU A 13 -2.75 -9.20 -1.42
C GLU A 13 -1.41 -8.94 -0.72
N SER A 14 -0.70 -7.90 -1.14
CA SER A 14 0.57 -7.50 -0.50
C SER A 14 0.36 -7.06 0.94
N MET A 15 -0.72 -6.32 1.21
CA MET A 15 -1.10 -5.93 2.57
C MET A 15 -1.46 -7.12 3.44
N GLN A 16 -2.30 -8.04 2.95
CA GLN A 16 -2.71 -9.22 3.70
C GLN A 16 -1.53 -10.19 3.94
N SER A 17 -0.57 -10.25 3.02
CA SER A 17 0.69 -10.96 3.23
C SER A 17 1.62 -10.26 4.23
N THR A 18 1.53 -8.94 4.38
CA THR A 18 2.40 -8.15 5.28
C THR A 18 1.83 -8.07 6.69
N PHE A 19 0.51 -8.04 6.82
CA PHE A 19 -0.25 -7.97 8.06
C PHE A 19 -1.29 -9.10 8.10
N PRO A 20 -0.86 -10.37 8.15
CA PRO A 20 -1.78 -11.51 8.24
C PRO A 20 -2.65 -11.48 9.51
N GLU A 21 -2.24 -10.70 10.52
CA GLU A 21 -2.98 -10.47 11.77
C GLU A 21 -4.17 -9.51 11.62
N LEU A 22 -4.24 -8.74 10.53
CA LEU A 22 -5.31 -7.77 10.29
C LEU A 22 -6.38 -8.36 9.36
N THR A 23 -7.64 -8.17 9.71
CA THR A 23 -8.76 -8.52 8.83
C THR A 23 -8.87 -7.56 7.65
N GLN A 24 -9.54 -7.99 6.58
CA GLN A 24 -9.73 -7.15 5.39
C GLN A 24 -10.47 -5.84 5.71
N GLU A 25 -11.43 -5.88 6.65
CA GLU A 25 -12.12 -4.67 7.13
C GLU A 25 -11.17 -3.75 7.89
N GLU A 26 -10.30 -4.27 8.77
CA GLU A 26 -9.30 -3.47 9.48
C GLU A 26 -8.27 -2.86 8.52
N LEU A 27 -7.88 -3.57 7.47
CA LEU A 27 -7.00 -3.05 6.41
C LEU A 27 -7.65 -1.90 5.65
N ILE A 28 -8.93 -2.03 5.30
CA ILE A 28 -9.71 -0.99 4.61
C ILE A 28 -9.94 0.20 5.55
N GLN A 29 -10.31 -0.02 6.81
CA GLN A 29 -10.50 1.06 7.79
C GLN A 29 -9.20 1.79 8.09
N SER A 30 -8.09 1.05 8.22
CA SER A 30 -6.76 1.63 8.41
C SER A 30 -6.32 2.45 7.20
N SER A 31 -6.84 2.15 6.01
CA SER A 31 -6.59 2.93 4.80
C SER A 31 -7.48 4.16 4.62
N ALA A 32 -8.57 4.26 5.39
CA ALA A 32 -9.68 5.15 5.08
C ALA A 32 -9.71 6.48 5.85
N GLY A 33 -8.89 6.73 6.89
CA GLY A 33 -8.94 8.08 7.45
C GLY A 33 -8.21 8.48 8.72
N ASP A 34 -7.70 7.60 9.59
CA ASP A 34 -7.16 8.09 10.88
C ASP A 34 -5.89 7.34 11.33
N GLY A 35 -4.77 7.70 10.70
CA GLY A 35 -3.51 7.93 11.42
C GLY A 35 -2.80 6.78 12.16
N HIS A 36 -3.17 5.51 11.99
CA HIS A 36 -2.56 4.41 12.76
C HIS A 36 -1.65 3.45 11.98
N TRP A 37 -1.22 3.82 10.77
CA TRP A 37 -0.06 3.15 10.19
C TRP A 37 1.18 3.66 10.90
N ASN A 38 1.65 2.89 11.90
CA ASN A 38 2.96 3.11 12.47
C ASN A 38 3.98 3.16 11.31
N SER A 39 4.94 4.09 11.33
CA SER A 39 5.91 4.29 10.25
C SER A 39 6.62 3.00 9.84
N LEU A 40 6.76 2.03 10.77
CA LEU A 40 7.27 0.69 10.48
C LEU A 40 6.34 -0.17 9.61
N ALA A 41 5.02 -0.14 9.86
CA ALA A 41 4.02 -0.80 9.02
C ALA A 41 4.06 -0.23 7.60
N HIS A 42 4.20 1.09 7.49
CA HIS A 42 4.33 1.76 6.21
C HIS A 42 5.54 1.28 5.40
N LEU A 43 6.71 1.28 6.04
CA LEU A 43 7.94 0.81 5.42
C LEU A 43 7.86 -0.66 5.00
N ARG A 44 7.26 -1.52 5.83
CA ARG A 44 7.06 -2.94 5.51
C ARG A 44 6.19 -3.12 4.27
N LEU A 45 5.10 -2.36 4.16
CA LEU A 45 4.25 -2.41 2.99
C LEU A 45 5.00 -1.96 1.73
N ILE A 46 5.72 -0.84 1.80
CA ILE A 46 6.47 -0.31 0.67
C ILE A 46 7.53 -1.33 0.22
N MET A 47 8.33 -1.88 1.14
CA MET A 47 9.33 -2.90 0.83
C MET A 47 8.70 -4.16 0.21
N LYS A 48 7.52 -4.57 0.70
CA LYS A 48 6.79 -5.70 0.12
C LYS A 48 6.35 -5.39 -1.30
N LEU A 49 5.79 -4.21 -1.55
CA LEU A 49 5.37 -3.77 -2.88
C LEU A 49 6.55 -3.68 -3.85
N GLU A 50 7.70 -3.18 -3.41
CA GLU A 50 8.94 -3.18 -4.19
C GLU A 50 9.33 -4.61 -4.60
N SER A 51 9.28 -5.56 -3.65
CA SER A 51 9.59 -6.96 -3.92
C SER A 51 8.57 -7.65 -4.83
N THR A 52 7.27 -7.37 -4.66
CA THR A 52 6.19 -8.01 -5.43
C THR A 52 6.11 -7.47 -6.84
N LEU A 53 6.26 -6.14 -7.01
CA LEU A 53 6.11 -5.47 -8.30
C LEU A 53 7.45 -5.27 -9.03
N GLY A 54 8.58 -5.59 -8.38
CA GLY A 54 9.92 -5.39 -8.95
C GLY A 54 10.29 -3.92 -9.16
N ILE A 55 9.63 -3.01 -8.43
CA ILE A 55 9.85 -1.56 -8.53
C ILE A 55 10.74 -1.07 -7.38
N LYS A 56 11.35 0.11 -7.54
CA LYS A 56 12.05 0.80 -6.45
C LYS A 56 11.37 2.10 -6.09
N VAL A 57 10.73 2.19 -4.93
CA VAL A 57 10.13 3.41 -4.42
C VAL A 57 11.24 4.28 -3.82
N PRO A 58 11.45 5.53 -4.32
CA PRO A 58 12.43 6.43 -3.75
C PRO A 58 12.08 6.75 -2.30
N SER A 59 13.10 6.80 -1.43
CA SER A 59 12.92 7.14 -0.01
C SER A 59 12.26 8.50 0.21
N ASP A 60 12.50 9.46 -0.69
CA ASP A 60 11.88 10.79 -0.65
C ASP A 60 10.36 10.73 -0.86
N SER A 61 9.86 9.68 -1.54
CA SER A 61 8.43 9.48 -1.75
C SER A 61 7.73 8.89 -0.52
N PHE A 62 8.46 8.28 0.43
CA PHE A 62 7.85 7.62 1.59
C PHE A 62 7.02 8.57 2.45
N ALA A 63 7.40 9.85 2.53
CA ALA A 63 6.66 10.87 3.27
C ALA A 63 5.32 11.25 2.60
N HIS A 64 5.17 10.97 1.30
CA HIS A 64 3.97 11.28 0.51
C HIS A 64 3.06 10.06 0.33
N LEU A 65 3.60 8.86 0.53
CA LEU A 65 2.83 7.63 0.61
C LEU A 65 2.29 7.53 2.04
N THR A 66 1.19 8.22 2.34
CA THR A 66 0.61 8.27 3.71
C THR A 66 -0.59 7.35 3.89
N ASP A 67 -1.16 6.89 2.79
CA ASP A 67 -2.35 6.06 2.73
C ASP A 67 -2.34 5.19 1.47
N LEU A 68 -3.27 4.23 1.38
CA LEU A 68 -3.35 3.35 0.21
C LEU A 68 -3.69 4.06 -1.08
N HIS A 69 -4.39 5.19 -1.02
CA HIS A 69 -4.72 5.93 -2.21
C HIS A 69 -3.47 6.56 -2.81
N ALA A 70 -2.63 7.20 -1.99
CA ALA A 70 -1.34 7.74 -2.40
C ALA A 70 -0.40 6.65 -2.95
N ILE A 71 -0.38 5.47 -2.32
CA ILE A 71 0.38 4.30 -2.81
C ILE A 71 -0.16 3.84 -4.16
N ALA A 72 -1.47 3.63 -4.30
CA ALA A 72 -2.07 3.20 -5.55
C ALA A 72 -1.79 4.20 -6.67
N GLU A 73 -1.98 5.49 -6.42
CA GLU A 73 -1.73 6.55 -7.41
C GLU A 73 -0.25 6.61 -7.82
N PHE A 74 0.67 6.49 -6.87
CA PHE A 74 2.10 6.43 -7.16
C PHE A 74 2.45 5.24 -8.05
N LEU A 75 1.87 4.07 -7.75
CA LEU A 75 2.08 2.84 -8.52
C LEU A 75 1.47 2.95 -9.92
N GLU A 76 0.27 3.51 -10.06
CA GLU A 76 -0.37 3.75 -11.36
C GLU A 76 0.48 4.68 -12.24
N ARG A 77 0.96 5.80 -11.68
CA ARG A 77 1.83 6.75 -12.41
C ARG A 77 3.14 6.15 -12.86
N ARG A 78 3.63 5.11 -12.17
CA ARG A 78 4.90 4.45 -12.48
C ARG A 78 4.76 3.26 -13.42
N ALA A 79 3.59 2.62 -13.42
CA ALA A 79 3.24 1.55 -14.33
C ALA A 79 2.82 2.05 -15.73
N ALA A 80 2.45 3.32 -15.85
CA ALA A 80 2.18 4.04 -17.10
C ALA A 80 3.47 4.48 -17.81
#